data_AF-A0A397UAE7-F1
#
_entry.id   AF-A0A397UAE7-F1
#
_cell.length_a   1.000
_cell.length_b   1.000
_cell.length_c   1.000
_cell.angle_alpha   90.00
_cell.angle_beta   90.00
_cell.angle_gamma   90.00
#
_symmetry.space_group_name_H-M   'P 1'
#
loop_
_entity.id
_entity.type
_entity.pdbx_description
1 polymer ?
#
loop_
_entity_poly.entity_id
_entity_poly.type
_entity_poly.pdbx_seq_one_letter_code
_entity_poly.pdbx_strand_id
1 'polypeptide(L)'
;MAETVGKLFIQDLTNVLWYIDRCNSNTFTQQYNLPKVFEDFMGYNNPQHYKHARPRFDIEELNEHSECLFKYATRPWMTRPPFSIFLKKPIIKLGEDLSKYTKYLVYKCMATSQNQELDQPVIDKYNHGQLKIFKANEICKPENILKYRNLSLALQDKQYWQPILADDFCFSMSRV
;
A
#
# COMPACT_ATOMS: atom_id res chain seq x y z
N MET A 1 10.48 -22.24 30.34
CA MET A 1 9.19 -21.54 30.10
C MET A 1 9.37 -20.23 29.35
N ALA A 2 10.28 -19.33 29.75
CA ALA A 2 10.51 -18.06 29.03
C ALA A 2 11.08 -18.25 27.61
N GLU A 3 12.03 -19.17 27.42
CA GLU A 3 12.57 -19.52 26.09
C GLU A 3 11.48 -20.00 25.12
N THR A 4 10.51 -20.76 25.63
CA THR A 4 9.43 -21.33 24.83
C THR A 4 8.47 -20.26 24.33
N VAL A 5 8.12 -19.30 25.19
CA VAL A 5 7.21 -18.17 24.85
C VAL A 5 7.88 -17.19 23.89
N GLY A 6 9.15 -16.84 24.15
CA GLY A 6 9.90 -15.93 23.28
C GLY A 6 10.11 -16.50 21.88
N LYS A 7 10.47 -17.79 21.79
CA LYS A 7 10.66 -18.48 20.50
C LYS A 7 9.38 -18.51 19.67
N LEU A 8 8.25 -18.84 20.29
CA LEU A 8 6.95 -18.84 19.62
C LEU A 8 6.57 -17.43 19.13
N PHE A 9 6.76 -16.40 19.96
CA PHE A 9 6.49 -15.03 19.56
C PHE A 9 7.31 -14.60 18.34
N ILE A 10 8.62 -14.87 18.32
CA ILE A 10 9.48 -14.52 17.19
C ILE A 10 9.07 -15.29 15.94
N GLN A 11 8.74 -16.58 16.07
CA GLN A 11 8.27 -17.39 14.95
C GLN A 11 6.97 -16.85 14.36
N ASP A 12 5.98 -16.55 15.22
CA ASP A 12 4.69 -16.01 14.78
C ASP A 12 4.84 -14.63 14.14
N LEU A 13 5.64 -13.74 14.74
CA LEU A 13 5.93 -12.42 14.16
C LEU A 13 6.62 -12.54 12.80
N THR A 14 7.59 -13.46 12.69
CA THR A 14 8.30 -13.72 11.42
C THR A 14 7.32 -14.21 10.36
N ASN A 15 6.43 -15.14 10.71
CA ASN A 15 5.41 -15.65 9.80
C ASN A 15 4.50 -14.53 9.29
N VAL A 16 4.06 -13.63 10.17
CA VAL A 16 3.24 -12.46 9.78
C VAL A 16 3.99 -11.58 8.79
N LEU A 17 5.23 -11.21 9.09
CA LEU A 17 6.03 -10.32 8.23
C LEU A 17 6.32 -10.99 6.86
N TRP A 18 6.66 -12.27 6.87
CA TRP A 18 6.89 -13.06 5.67
C TRP A 18 5.63 -13.20 4.83
N TYR A 19 4.47 -13.37 5.47
CA TYR A 19 3.19 -13.43 4.79
C TYR A 19 2.89 -12.12 4.04
N ILE A 20 3.06 -10.97 4.70
CA ILE A 20 2.90 -9.65 4.07
C ILE A 20 3.85 -9.50 2.87
N ASP A 21 5.12 -9.88 3.04
CA ASP A 21 6.12 -9.76 1.98
C ASP A 21 5.85 -10.72 0.80
N ARG A 22 5.36 -11.93 1.10
CA ARG A 22 4.97 -12.95 0.12
C ARG A 22 3.80 -12.50 -0.74
N CYS A 23 2.75 -11.98 -0.11
CA CYS A 23 1.47 -11.61 -0.74
C CYS A 23 1.51 -10.26 -1.47
N ASN A 24 2.71 -9.71 -1.69
CA ASN A 24 3.01 -8.38 -2.23
C ASN A 24 2.92 -7.28 -1.17
N SER A 25 4.04 -7.06 -0.49
CA SER A 25 4.20 -5.99 0.50
C SER A 25 3.79 -4.62 -0.02
N ASN A 26 4.07 -4.30 -1.29
CA ASN A 26 3.71 -3.01 -1.90
C ASN A 26 2.20 -2.72 -1.87
N THR A 27 1.34 -3.72 -2.04
CA THR A 27 -0.13 -3.50 -2.01
C THR A 27 -0.65 -3.22 -0.61
N PHE A 28 0.00 -3.78 0.42
CA PHE A 28 -0.33 -3.50 1.81
C PHE A 28 0.28 -2.15 2.24
N THR A 29 1.55 -1.90 1.90
CA THR A 29 2.28 -0.68 2.28
C THR A 29 1.80 0.58 1.58
N GLN A 30 1.12 0.46 0.42
CA GLN A 30 0.41 1.57 -0.21
C GLN A 30 -0.75 2.11 0.64
N GLN A 31 -1.36 1.28 1.49
CA GLN A 31 -2.47 1.68 2.36
C GLN A 31 -2.05 1.87 3.82
N TYR A 32 -1.06 1.10 4.29
CA TYR A 32 -0.65 1.08 5.69
C TYR A 32 0.87 1.12 5.85
N ASN A 33 1.36 2.12 6.57
CA ASN A 33 2.79 2.24 6.85
C ASN A 33 3.19 1.26 7.95
N LEU A 34 4.02 0.28 7.58
CA LEU A 34 4.63 -0.66 8.51
C LEU A 34 5.37 0.11 9.62
N PRO A 35 5.30 -0.31 10.88
CA PRO A 35 6.12 0.30 11.92
C PRO A 35 7.61 0.22 11.56
N LYS A 36 8.36 1.32 11.74
CA LYS A 36 9.81 1.41 11.43
C LYS A 36 10.64 0.26 11.99
N VAL A 37 10.29 -0.22 13.18
CA VAL A 37 10.95 -1.36 13.85
C VAL A 37 10.88 -2.64 13.01
N PHE A 38 9.96 -2.73 12.06
CA PHE A 38 9.78 -3.89 11.20
C PHE A 38 10.13 -3.65 9.74
N GLU A 39 10.46 -2.42 9.33
CA GLU A 39 10.82 -2.10 7.94
C GLU A 39 12.04 -2.91 7.49
N ASP A 40 13.02 -3.05 8.38
CA ASP A 40 14.26 -3.80 8.12
C ASP A 40 14.02 -5.29 7.84
N PHE A 41 12.84 -5.84 8.15
CA PHE A 41 12.47 -7.24 7.90
C PHE A 41 11.72 -7.47 6.57
N MET A 42 11.50 -6.41 5.79
CA MET A 42 10.81 -6.49 4.49
C MET A 42 11.80 -6.70 3.34
N GLY A 43 11.34 -7.30 2.24
CA GLY A 43 12.16 -7.51 1.04
C GLY A 43 13.05 -8.75 1.06
N TYR A 44 13.07 -9.52 2.16
CA TYR A 44 13.75 -10.81 2.20
C TYR A 44 13.02 -11.89 1.38
N ASN A 45 11.71 -11.72 1.15
CA ASN A 45 10.91 -12.63 0.33
C ASN A 45 10.88 -12.15 -1.14
N ASN A 46 12.05 -12.19 -1.79
CA ASN A 46 12.22 -11.68 -3.17
C ASN A 46 11.58 -12.64 -4.20
N PRO A 47 10.58 -12.19 -4.99
CA PRO A 47 9.86 -13.01 -5.98
C PRO A 47 10.74 -13.55 -7.08
N GLN A 48 11.85 -12.88 -7.39
CA GLN A 48 12.78 -13.32 -8.43
C GLN A 48 13.38 -14.70 -8.13
N HIS A 49 13.34 -15.13 -6.85
CA HIS A 49 13.77 -16.47 -6.45
C HIS A 49 12.65 -17.51 -6.48
N TYR A 50 11.39 -17.12 -6.76
CA TYR A 50 10.24 -18.03 -6.80
C TYR A 50 9.83 -18.33 -8.24
N LYS A 51 9.60 -19.62 -8.53
CA LYS A 51 9.07 -20.07 -9.82
C LYS A 51 7.58 -19.76 -10.02
N HIS A 52 6.88 -19.37 -8.96
CA HIS A 52 5.42 -19.22 -8.94
C HIS A 52 5.01 -17.76 -8.74
N ALA A 53 3.83 -17.42 -9.26
CA ALA A 53 3.21 -16.13 -9.01
C ALA A 53 3.00 -15.89 -7.50
N ARG A 54 3.11 -14.63 -7.07
CA ARG A 54 2.80 -14.25 -5.69
C ARG A 54 1.34 -14.61 -5.37
N PRO A 55 1.07 -15.26 -4.23
CA PRO A 55 -0.30 -15.47 -3.78
C PRO A 55 -0.97 -14.12 -3.48
N ARG A 56 -2.29 -14.11 -3.55
CA ARG A 56 -3.09 -12.98 -3.06
C ARG A 56 -3.25 -13.09 -1.55
N PHE A 57 -3.57 -11.96 -0.94
CA PHE A 57 -3.99 -11.94 0.46
C PHE A 57 -5.28 -12.76 0.66
N ASP A 58 -5.24 -13.60 1.67
CA ASP A 58 -6.35 -14.37 2.18
C ASP A 58 -6.94 -13.69 3.41
N ILE A 59 -8.27 -13.63 3.48
CA ILE A 59 -9.00 -12.88 4.50
C ILE A 59 -8.89 -13.57 5.86
N GLU A 60 -8.96 -14.90 5.87
CA GLU A 60 -8.92 -15.71 7.10
C GLU A 60 -7.52 -15.67 7.69
N GLU A 61 -6.50 -15.94 6.88
CA GLU A 61 -5.09 -15.94 7.30
C GLU A 61 -4.65 -14.56 7.82
N LEU A 62 -5.07 -13.46 7.16
CA LEU A 62 -4.83 -12.10 7.66
C LEU A 62 -5.48 -11.85 9.03
N ASN A 63 -6.72 -12.33 9.21
CA ASN A 63 -7.42 -12.14 10.47
C ASN A 63 -6.77 -12.95 11.60
N GLU A 64 -6.39 -14.20 11.34
CA GLU A 64 -5.64 -15.04 12.28
C GLU A 64 -4.31 -14.38 12.69
N HIS A 65 -3.58 -13.83 11.73
CA HIS A 65 -2.34 -13.08 12.00
C HIS A 65 -2.59 -11.84 12.87
N SER A 66 -3.63 -11.07 12.58
CA SER A 66 -4.05 -9.92 13.39
C SER A 66 -4.39 -10.33 14.84
N GLU A 67 -5.22 -11.35 15.02
CA GLU A 67 -5.61 -11.87 16.34
C GLU A 67 -4.42 -12.41 17.12
N CYS A 68 -3.50 -13.10 16.44
CA CYS A 68 -2.27 -13.60 17.04
C CYS A 68 -1.42 -12.47 17.62
N LEU A 69 -1.22 -11.38 16.88
CA LEU A 69 -0.49 -10.20 17.35
C LEU A 69 -1.17 -9.54 18.57
N PHE A 70 -2.50 -9.39 18.54
CA PHE A 70 -3.24 -8.86 19.69
C PHE A 70 -3.12 -9.76 20.93
N LYS A 71 -3.14 -11.08 20.75
CA LYS A 71 -2.93 -12.04 21.84
C LYS A 71 -1.56 -11.86 22.49
N TYR A 72 -0.51 -11.57 21.72
CA TYR A 72 0.80 -11.26 22.28
C TYR A 72 0.85 -9.89 22.96
N ALA A 73 0.19 -8.88 22.38
CA ALA A 73 0.12 -7.53 22.94
C ALA A 73 -0.51 -7.47 24.35
N THR A 74 -1.41 -8.41 24.66
CA THR A 74 -2.07 -8.51 25.97
C THR A 74 -1.31 -9.35 27.01
N ARG A 75 -0.22 -10.03 26.63
CA ARG A 75 0.54 -10.86 27.58
C ARG A 75 1.24 -10.02 28.67
N PRO A 76 1.34 -10.51 29.92
CA PRO A 76 1.96 -9.78 31.03
C PRO A 76 3.44 -9.43 30.84
N TRP A 77 4.17 -10.13 29.97
CA TRP A 77 5.57 -9.80 29.69
C TRP A 77 5.70 -8.62 28.72
N MET A 78 4.71 -8.42 27.83
CA MET A 78 4.68 -7.33 26.86
C MET A 78 4.35 -5.97 27.53
N THR A 79 3.79 -5.99 28.74
CA THR A 79 3.53 -4.78 29.55
C THR A 79 4.74 -4.34 30.38
N ARG A 80 5.79 -5.17 30.47
CA ARG A 80 7.00 -4.85 31.22
C ARG A 80 8.02 -4.13 30.33
N PRO A 81 8.76 -3.14 30.85
CA PRO A 81 9.93 -2.62 30.16
C PRO A 81 10.98 -3.73 29.93
N PRO A 82 11.76 -3.69 28.83
CA PRO A 82 11.72 -2.64 27.81
C PRO A 82 10.61 -2.86 26.76
N PHE A 83 10.00 -4.05 26.69
CA PHE A 83 9.03 -4.45 25.65
C PHE A 83 7.82 -3.54 25.54
N SER A 84 7.31 -3.03 26.65
CA SER A 84 6.19 -2.08 26.65
C SER A 84 6.52 -0.75 25.97
N ILE A 85 7.80 -0.36 25.98
CA ILE A 85 8.28 0.93 25.44
C ILE A 85 8.49 0.82 23.94
N PHE A 86 9.22 -0.20 23.47
CA PHE A 86 9.64 -0.28 22.06
C PHE A 86 8.82 -1.25 21.21
N LEU A 87 8.25 -2.32 21.77
CA LEU A 87 7.67 -3.43 20.99
C LEU A 87 6.14 -3.44 21.00
N LYS A 88 5.53 -3.15 22.15
CA LYS A 88 4.08 -3.26 22.31
C LYS A 88 3.32 -2.35 21.33
N LYS A 89 3.74 -1.09 21.19
CA LYS A 89 3.10 -0.13 20.29
C LYS A 89 3.19 -0.56 18.80
N PRO A 90 4.38 -0.93 18.26
CA PRO A 90 4.47 -1.50 16.91
C PRO A 90 3.62 -2.74 16.69
N ILE A 91 3.58 -3.69 17.62
CA ILE A 91 2.81 -4.93 17.48
C ILE A 91 1.31 -4.64 17.40
N ILE A 92 0.80 -3.76 18.27
CA ILE A 92 -0.62 -3.34 18.24
C ILE A 92 -0.93 -2.67 16.92
N LYS A 93 -0.09 -1.73 16.47
CA LYS A 93 -0.29 -1.03 15.20
C LYS A 93 -0.33 -1.99 14.02
N LEU A 94 0.60 -2.95 13.97
CA LEU A 94 0.64 -3.95 12.91
C LEU A 94 -0.64 -4.80 12.90
N GLY A 95 -1.11 -5.25 14.08
CA GLY A 95 -2.37 -5.98 14.21
C GLY A 95 -3.58 -5.17 13.74
N GLU A 96 -3.64 -3.88 14.11
CA GLU A 96 -4.71 -2.97 13.66
C GLU A 96 -4.70 -2.78 12.14
N ASP A 97 -3.53 -2.59 11.55
CA ASP A 97 -3.39 -2.37 10.10
C ASP A 97 -3.76 -3.63 9.32
N LEU A 98 -3.38 -4.82 9.80
CA LEU A 98 -3.84 -6.10 9.24
C LEU A 98 -5.36 -6.22 9.32
N SER A 99 -5.96 -5.96 10.49
CA SER A 99 -7.42 -6.04 10.67
C SER A 99 -8.18 -5.06 9.76
N LYS A 100 -7.68 -3.83 9.60
CA LYS A 100 -8.28 -2.85 8.68
C LYS A 100 -8.18 -3.32 7.24
N TYR A 101 -7.05 -3.89 6.84
CA TYR A 101 -6.87 -4.42 5.50
C TYR A 101 -7.79 -5.63 5.23
N THR A 102 -7.98 -6.52 6.21
CA THR A 102 -8.98 -7.60 6.15
C THR A 102 -10.38 -7.04 5.85
N LYS A 103 -10.81 -6.00 6.58
CA LYS A 103 -12.11 -5.35 6.34
C LYS A 103 -12.22 -4.75 4.94
N TYR A 104 -11.15 -4.14 4.46
CA TYR A 104 -11.08 -3.63 3.09
C TYR A 104 -11.25 -4.75 2.05
N LEU A 105 -10.59 -5.89 2.24
CA LEU A 105 -10.72 -7.05 1.35
C LEU A 105 -12.14 -7.62 1.36
N VAL A 106 -12.77 -7.75 2.53
CA VAL A 106 -14.17 -8.19 2.64
C VAL A 106 -15.09 -7.24 1.87
N TYR A 107 -14.94 -5.93 2.07
CA TYR A 107 -15.72 -4.93 1.34
C TYR A 107 -15.54 -5.05 -0.18
N LYS A 108 -14.29 -5.20 -0.65
CA LYS A 108 -13.99 -5.38 -2.08
C LYS A 108 -14.56 -6.68 -2.64
N CYS A 109 -14.53 -7.77 -1.87
CA CYS A 109 -15.13 -9.04 -2.25
C CYS A 109 -16.65 -8.88 -2.42
N MET A 110 -17.33 -8.33 -1.41
CA MET A 110 -18.78 -8.08 -1.45
C MET A 110 -19.18 -7.19 -2.63
N ALA A 111 -18.46 -6.09 -2.87
CA ALA A 111 -18.72 -5.21 -4.00
C ALA A 111 -18.53 -5.93 -5.34
N THR A 112 -17.55 -6.83 -5.44
CA THR A 112 -17.32 -7.63 -6.65
C THR A 112 -18.44 -8.63 -6.86
N SER A 113 -18.91 -9.33 -5.82
CA SER A 113 -20.04 -10.24 -5.91
C SER A 113 -21.33 -9.53 -6.32
N GLN A 114 -21.62 -8.38 -5.73
CA GLN A 114 -22.77 -7.56 -6.12
C GLN A 114 -22.71 -7.14 -7.60
N ASN A 115 -21.51 -6.75 -8.07
CA ASN A 115 -21.31 -6.41 -9.47
C ASN A 115 -21.42 -7.62 -10.42
N GLN A 116 -21.17 -8.84 -9.94
CA GLN A 116 -21.34 -10.07 -10.72
C GLN A 116 -22.80 -10.52 -10.77
N GLU A 117 -23.57 -10.27 -9.71
CA GLU A 117 -25.02 -10.54 -9.66
C GLU A 117 -25.81 -9.57 -10.55
N LEU A 118 -25.31 -8.35 -10.72
CA LEU A 118 -25.81 -7.41 -11.70
C LEU A 118 -25.31 -7.83 -13.09
N ASP A 119 -26.19 -8.38 -13.92
CA ASP A 119 -25.93 -8.74 -15.34
C ASP A 119 -25.76 -7.49 -16.25
N GLN A 120 -25.34 -6.39 -15.64
CA GLN A 120 -25.08 -5.10 -16.24
C GLN A 120 -23.58 -4.80 -16.08
N PRO A 121 -22.91 -4.33 -17.15
CA PRO A 121 -21.52 -3.90 -17.01
C PRO A 121 -21.43 -2.84 -15.91
N VAL A 122 -20.40 -2.95 -15.05
CA VAL A 122 -20.05 -1.95 -14.01
C VAL A 122 -19.89 -0.54 -14.62
N ILE A 123 -19.69 -0.47 -15.93
CA ILE A 123 -19.64 0.74 -16.73
C ILE A 123 -21.02 0.99 -17.33
N ASP A 124 -21.64 2.11 -16.97
CA ASP A 124 -22.87 2.62 -17.54
C ASP A 124 -22.84 2.54 -19.08
N LYS A 125 -23.85 1.90 -19.69
CA LYS A 125 -23.97 1.75 -21.16
C LYS A 125 -23.93 3.10 -21.88
N TYR A 126 -24.26 4.21 -21.20
CA TYR A 126 -24.16 5.55 -21.76
C TYR A 126 -22.72 6.09 -21.85
N ASN A 127 -21.80 5.61 -21.00
CA ASN A 127 -20.39 6.04 -20.99
C ASN A 127 -19.45 5.04 -21.68
N HIS A 128 -19.98 3.93 -22.19
CA HIS A 128 -19.20 2.96 -22.93
C HIS A 128 -18.68 3.59 -24.23
N GLY A 129 -17.38 3.87 -24.28
CA GLY A 129 -16.73 4.47 -25.46
C GLY A 129 -16.89 5.98 -25.62
N GLN A 130 -17.50 6.70 -24.66
CA GLN A 130 -17.45 8.16 -24.67
C GLN A 130 -16.06 8.62 -24.21
N LEU A 131 -15.17 8.85 -25.18
CA LEU A 131 -14.03 9.75 -24.98
C LEU A 131 -14.62 11.07 -24.46
N LYS A 132 -14.37 11.39 -23.19
CA LYS A 132 -14.55 12.76 -22.69
C LYS A 132 -13.52 13.62 -23.40
N ILE A 133 -13.89 14.12 -24.57
CA ILE A 133 -13.12 15.13 -25.29
C ILE A 133 -13.34 16.42 -24.52
N PHE A 134 -12.44 16.68 -23.58
CA PHE A 134 -12.36 17.98 -22.96
C PHE A 134 -11.87 18.97 -24.00
N LYS A 135 -12.55 20.11 -24.13
CA LYS A 135 -12.02 21.19 -24.94
C LYS A 135 -10.71 21.66 -24.29
N ALA A 136 -9.66 21.83 -25.08
CA ALA A 136 -8.36 22.29 -24.58
C ALA A 136 -8.49 23.54 -23.70
N ASN A 137 -9.46 24.41 -23.98
CA ASN A 137 -9.73 25.63 -23.23
C ASN A 137 -10.31 25.40 -21.82
N GLU A 138 -10.90 24.24 -21.53
CA GLU A 138 -11.41 23.87 -20.20
C GLU A 138 -10.31 23.29 -19.29
N ILE A 139 -9.31 22.62 -19.88
CA ILE A 139 -8.17 22.02 -19.15
C ILE A 139 -7.01 23.02 -19.03
N CYS A 140 -6.67 23.67 -20.15
CA CYS A 140 -5.59 24.64 -20.23
C CYS A 140 -6.10 26.03 -19.85
N LYS A 141 -6.37 26.21 -18.55
CA LYS A 141 -6.56 27.54 -17.98
C LYS A 141 -5.35 28.42 -18.34
N PRO A 142 -5.54 29.73 -18.60
CA PRO A 142 -4.44 30.64 -18.95
C PRO A 142 -3.28 30.60 -17.95
N GLU A 143 -3.61 30.42 -16.67
CA GLU A 143 -2.67 30.24 -15.56
C GLU A 143 -1.75 29.03 -15.75
N ASN A 144 -2.31 27.89 -16.18
CA ASN A 144 -1.54 26.66 -16.42
C ASN A 144 -0.67 26.79 -17.68
N ILE A 145 -1.16 27.46 -18.72
CA ILE A 145 -0.38 27.72 -19.94
C ILE A 145 0.84 28.59 -19.61
N LEU A 146 0.66 29.64 -18.80
CA LEU A 146 1.76 30.49 -18.35
C LEU A 146 2.74 29.72 -17.46
N LYS A 147 2.23 28.89 -16.53
CA LYS A 147 3.05 28.09 -15.62
C LYS A 147 4.01 27.15 -16.35
N TYR A 148 3.56 26.50 -17.43
CA TYR A 148 4.36 25.50 -18.15
C TYR A 148 4.97 26.02 -19.45
N ARG A 149 4.86 27.32 -19.74
CA ARG A 149 5.34 27.92 -21.00
C ARG A 149 6.81 27.60 -21.29
N ASN A 150 7.67 27.72 -20.28
CA ASN A 150 9.11 27.48 -20.43
C ASN A 150 9.42 26.00 -20.72
N LEU A 151 8.69 25.08 -20.09
CA LEU A 151 8.80 23.65 -20.36
C LEU A 151 8.32 23.31 -21.77
N SER A 152 7.21 23.90 -22.23
CA SER A 152 6.71 23.71 -23.59
C SER A 152 7.69 24.20 -24.65
N LEU A 153 8.34 25.34 -24.43
CA LEU A 153 9.40 25.84 -25.32
C LEU A 153 10.60 24.89 -25.34
N ALA A 154 11.05 24.41 -24.18
CA ALA A 154 12.16 23.46 -24.09
C ALA A 154 11.84 22.11 -24.79
N LEU A 155 10.60 21.64 -24.71
CA LEU A 155 10.15 20.43 -25.42
C LEU A 155 10.08 20.61 -26.94
N GLN A 156 9.79 21.82 -27.42
CA GLN A 156 9.73 22.13 -28.86
C GLN A 156 11.13 22.28 -29.48
N ASP A 157 12.10 22.77 -28.70
CA ASP A 157 13.48 22.98 -29.17
C ASP A 157 14.30 21.68 -29.22
N LYS A 158 13.98 20.70 -28.35
CA LYS A 158 14.72 19.44 -28.27
C LYS A 158 14.23 18.39 -29.27
N GLN A 159 15.14 17.51 -29.67
CA GLN A 159 14.79 16.30 -30.40
C GLN A 159 13.96 15.36 -29.52
N TYR A 160 13.01 14.65 -30.14
CA TYR A 160 12.04 13.77 -29.47
C TYR A 160 12.63 12.76 -28.47
N TRP A 161 13.90 12.36 -28.65
CA TRP A 161 14.58 11.35 -27.83
C TRP A 161 15.47 11.94 -26.71
N GLN A 162 15.61 13.26 -26.63
CA GLN A 162 16.48 13.88 -25.63
C GLN A 162 15.75 14.07 -24.31
N PRO A 163 16.28 13.55 -23.19
CA PRO A 163 15.65 13.72 -21.89
C PRO A 163 15.64 15.20 -21.46
N ILE A 164 14.56 15.58 -20.78
CA ILE A 164 14.41 16.86 -20.10
C ILE A 164 14.07 16.55 -18.64
N LEU A 165 14.83 17.13 -17.71
CA LEU A 165 14.49 17.09 -16.29
C LEU A 165 13.37 18.10 -16.04
N ALA A 166 12.18 17.59 -15.70
CA ALA A 166 11.00 18.43 -15.49
C ALA A 166 11.13 19.35 -14.27
N ASP A 167 11.94 18.96 -13.29
CA ASP A 167 12.17 19.71 -12.05
C ASP A 167 12.82 21.08 -12.30
N ASP A 168 13.66 21.19 -13.34
CA ASP A 168 14.33 22.45 -13.74
C ASP A 168 13.33 23.53 -14.18
N PHE A 169 12.09 23.14 -14.52
CA PHE A 169 11.03 24.01 -15.00
C PHE A 169 9.89 24.18 -14.00
N CYS A 170 9.95 23.49 -12.86
CA CYS A 170 8.99 23.64 -11.78
C CYS A 170 9.46 24.75 -10.82
N PHE A 171 8.97 25.98 -11.03
CA PHE A 171 9.14 27.02 -10.01
C PHE A 171 8.48 26.56 -8.70
N SER A 172 9.32 26.47 -7.67
CA SER A 172 9.01 26.03 -6.31
C SER A 172 7.62 26.47 -5.85
N MET A 173 6.82 25.52 -5.37
CA MET A 173 5.83 25.82 -4.34
C MET A 173 6.60 26.45 -3.18
N SER A 174 6.52 27.77 -3.06
CA SER A 174 6.88 28.50 -1.86
C SER A 174 6.13 27.82 -0.70
N ARG A 175 6.87 27.09 0.13
CA ARG A 175 6.36 26.63 1.42
C ARG A 175 6.04 27.89 2.24
N VAL A 176 4.75 28.14 2.44
CA VAL A 176 4.21 28.88 3.58
C VAL A 176 3.13 28.00 4.18
#